data_AF-A0A4Q0M738-F1
#
_entry.id   AF-A0A4Q0M738-F1
#
_cell.length_a   1.000
_cell.length_b   1.000
_cell.length_c   1.000
_cell.angle_alpha   90.00
_cell.angle_beta   90.00
_cell.angle_gamma   90.00
#
_symmetry.space_group_name_H-M   'P 1'
#
loop_
_entity.id
_entity.type
_entity.pdbx_description
1 polymer ?
#
loop_
_entity_poly.entity_id
_entity_poly.type
_entity_poly.pdbx_seq_one_letter_code
_entity_poly.pdbx_strand_id
1 'polypeptide(L)' 'MSPERDRFMLCGSPDMIRDTKDMLLERGYEEGNHGEAGHFVIEKAFVEK' A
#
# COMPACT_ATOMS: atom_id res chain seq x y z
N MET A 1 -14.12 4.51 4.27
CA MET A 1 -12.94 3.63 4.26
C MET A 1 -12.52 3.40 5.70
N SER A 2 -12.39 2.14 6.12
CA SER A 2 -11.94 1.76 7.47
C SER A 2 -10.96 0.56 7.43
N PRO A 3 -9.96 0.49 8.34
CA PRO A 3 -9.04 -0.65 8.44
C PRO A 3 -9.73 -2.00 8.70
N GLU A 4 -10.90 -2.01 9.31
CA GLU A 4 -11.61 -3.26 9.63
C GLU A 4 -12.21 -3.94 8.39
N ARG A 5 -12.44 -3.19 7.30
CA ARG A 5 -13.20 -3.70 6.14
C ARG A 5 -12.46 -3.58 4.81
N ASP A 6 -11.60 -2.59 4.64
CA ASP A 6 -10.99 -2.32 3.34
C ASP A 6 -9.59 -2.92 3.22
N ARG A 7 -9.30 -3.49 2.05
CA ARG A 7 -7.98 -4.02 1.70
C ARG A 7 -7.57 -3.51 0.31
N PHE A 8 -6.28 -3.26 0.13
CA PHE A 8 -5.77 -2.63 -1.10
C PHE A 8 -4.55 -3.38 -1.67
N MET A 9 -4.42 -3.36 -2.98
CA MET A 9 -3.18 -3.72 -3.68
C MET A 9 -2.76 -2.49 -4.49
N LEU A 10 -1.58 -1.95 -4.19
CA LEU A 10 -1.03 -0.78 -4.88
C LEU A 10 -0.07 -1.25 -5.98
N CYS A 11 -0.40 -0.94 -7.23
CA CYS A 11 0.48 -1.19 -8.37
C CYS A 11 0.51 0.05 -9.27
N GLY A 12 1.68 0.67 -9.41
CA GLY A 12 1.83 1.94 -10.13
C GLY A 12 3.26 2.48 -10.17
N SER A 13 3.37 3.78 -10.46
CA SER A 13 4.65 4.49 -10.45
C SER A 13 5.23 4.58 -9.03
N PRO A 14 6.56 4.75 -8.88
CA PRO A 14 7.19 4.95 -7.56
C PRO A 14 6.57 6.09 -6.76
N ASP A 15 6.24 7.21 -7.41
CA ASP A 15 5.61 8.36 -6.76
C ASP A 15 4.19 8.07 -6.30
N MET A 16 3.36 7.45 -7.16
CA MET A 16 1.99 7.09 -6.80
C MET A 16 1.96 6.13 -5.60
N ILE A 17 2.86 5.14 -5.60
CA ILE A 17 2.98 4.17 -4.51
C ILE A 17 3.38 4.86 -3.22
N ARG A 18 4.38 5.74 -3.23
CA ARG A 18 4.82 6.49 -2.05
C ARG A 18 3.68 7.33 -1.48
N ASP A 19 3.08 8.18 -2.31
CA ASP A 19 2.06 9.13 -1.85
C ASP A 19 0.81 8.40 -1.34
N THR A 20 0.40 7.30 -1.99
CA THR A 20 -0.76 6.50 -1.56
C THR A 20 -0.45 5.69 -0.30
N LYS A 21 0.75 5.13 -0.18
CA LYS A 21 1.20 4.43 1.03
C LYS A 21 1.14 5.37 2.24
N ASP A 22 1.71 6.57 2.11
CA ASP A 22 1.76 7.54 3.22
C ASP A 22 0.34 7.93 3.66
N MET A 23 -0.56 8.19 2.71
CA MET A 23 -1.97 8.46 3.00
C MET A 23 -2.67 7.29 3.74
N LEU A 24 -2.35 6.03 3.40
CA LEU A 24 -2.93 4.87 4.07
C LEU A 24 -2.37 4.69 5.48
N LEU A 25 -1.07 4.88 5.67
CA LEU A 25 -0.42 4.82 6.99
C LEU A 25 -0.99 5.89 7.94
N GLU A 26 -1.16 7.13 7.46
CA GLU A 26 -1.78 8.23 8.24
C GLU A 26 -3.22 7.91 8.68
N ARG A 27 -3.92 7.05 7.94
CA ARG A 27 -5.29 6.60 8.23
C ARG A 27 -5.34 5.34 9.09
N GLY A 28 -4.20 4.82 9.57
CA GLY A 28 -4.12 3.64 10.43
C GLY A 28 -4.19 2.31 9.70
N TYR A 29 -3.98 2.29 8.38
CA TYR A 29 -3.77 1.05 7.64
C TYR A 29 -2.31 0.59 7.78
N GLU A 30 -2.07 -0.71 7.63
CA GLU A 30 -0.75 -1.34 7.81
C GLU A 30 -0.37 -2.11 6.55
N GLU A 31 0.92 -2.09 6.19
CA GLU A 31 1.44 -2.84 5.04
C GLU A 31 1.61 -4.32 5.40
N GLY A 32 1.08 -5.21 4.56
CA GLY A 32 1.27 -6.64 4.67
C GLY A 32 2.55 -7.11 3.99
N ASN A 33 3.08 -8.23 4.44
CA ASN A 33 4.26 -8.87 3.86
C ASN A 33 4.04 -10.40 3.73
N HIS A 34 5.09 -11.15 3.39
CA HIS A 34 4.99 -12.59 3.17
C HIS A 34 4.67 -13.40 4.44
N GLY A 35 4.94 -12.86 5.63
CA GLY A 35 4.73 -13.53 6.92
C GLY A 35 3.57 -12.95 7.75
N GLU A 36 3.24 -11.69 7.55
CA GLU A 36 2.22 -10.98 8.34
C GLU A 36 1.17 -10.35 7.43
N ALA A 37 -0.10 -10.66 7.70
CA ALA A 37 -1.22 -10.08 6.99
C ALA A 37 -1.37 -8.61 7.39
N GLY A 38 -1.46 -7.74 6.38
CA GLY A 38 -1.74 -6.32 6.58
C GLY A 38 -3.03 -5.89 5.89
N HIS A 39 -3.19 -4.59 5.80
CA HIS A 39 -4.31 -3.95 5.14
C HIS A 39 -4.07 -3.68 3.66
N PHE A 40 -2.82 -3.46 3.27
CA PHE A 40 -2.46 -3.28 1.85
C PHE A 40 -1.12 -3.92 1.51
N VAL A 41 -0.91 -4.21 0.23
CA VAL A 41 0.36 -4.69 -0.32
C VAL A 41 0.80 -3.82 -1.49
N ILE A 42 2.10 -3.79 -1.77
CA ILE A 42 2.70 -2.96 -2.82
C ILE A 42 3.41 -3.82 -3.85
N GLU A 43 3.21 -3.49 -5.13
CA GLU A 43 3.98 -3.98 -6.26
C GLU A 43 4.39 -2.78 -7.13
N LYS A 44 5.68 -2.70 -7.54
CA LYS A 44 6.12 -1.65 -8.45
C LYS A 44 5.79 -2.04 -9.88
N ALA A 45 4.97 -1.23 -10.57
CA ALA A 45 4.59 -1.52 -11.95
C ALA A 45 5.78 -1.38 -12.92
N PHE A 46 6.68 -0.45 -12.61
CA PHE A 46 7.93 -0.21 -13.33
C PHE A 46 8.95 0.48 -12.40
N VAL A 47 10.20 0.49 -12.82
CA VAL A 47 11.28 1.26 -12.19
C VAL A 47 11.75 2.35 -13.14
N GLU A 48 12.22 3.47 -12.59
CA GLU A 48 12.93 4.46 -13.39
C GLU A 48 14.24 3.86 -13.93
N LYS A 49 14.66 4.30 -15.11
CA LYS A 49 15.85 3.80 -15.80
C LYS A 49 17.13 4.38 -15.23
#